data_AF-A0A0G1GVX2-F1
#
_entry.id   AF-A0A0G1GVX2-F1
#
_cell.length_a   1.000
_cell.length_b   1.000
_cell.length_c   1.000
_cell.angle_alpha   90.00
_cell.angle_beta   90.00
_cell.angle_gamma   90.00
#
_symmetry.space_group_name_H-M   'P 1'
#
loop_
_entity.id
_entity.type
_entity.pdbx_description
1 polymer ?
#
loop_
_entity_poly.entity_id
_entity_poly.type
_entity_poly.pdbx_seq_one_letter_code
_entity_poly.pdbx_strand_id
1 'polypeptide(L)'
;MTKTLSFEKIQRVTSKGQITLPAVWRKEFGTDQVVVTAKGGKVEISPVRRSRENEYTVFDAIRDNKGKGIMAKDLVKILDKINR
;
A
#
# COMPACT_ATOMS: atom_id res chain seq x y z
N MET A 1 -16.05 -5.28 -5.35
CA MET A 1 -16.25 -4.94 -6.78
C MET A 1 -15.36 -3.76 -7.10
N THR A 2 -14.30 -3.94 -7.89
CA THR A 2 -13.40 -2.84 -8.26
C THR A 2 -14.11 -1.98 -9.29
N LYS A 3 -14.53 -0.78 -8.89
CA LYS A 3 -15.25 0.15 -9.77
C LYS A 3 -14.25 0.68 -10.81
N THR A 4 -14.55 0.55 -12.09
CA THR A 4 -13.69 1.05 -13.16
C THR A 4 -13.89 2.56 -13.29
N LEU A 5 -12.90 3.34 -12.85
CA LEU A 5 -12.86 4.78 -13.04
C LEU A 5 -12.17 5.11 -14.37
N SER A 6 -12.91 5.60 -15.36
CA SER A 6 -12.35 6.08 -16.63
C SER A 6 -12.50 7.59 -16.77
N PHE A 7 -11.40 8.32 -16.92
CA PHE A 7 -11.41 9.73 -17.29
C PHE A 7 -10.13 10.04 -18.08
N GLU A 8 -10.19 11.07 -18.93
CA GLU A 8 -9.04 11.60 -19.65
C GLU A 8 -8.85 13.07 -19.30
N LYS A 9 -7.62 13.49 -19.01
CA LYS A 9 -7.29 14.88 -18.70
C LYS A 9 -5.88 15.22 -19.14
N ILE A 10 -5.76 16.21 -20.02
CA ILE A 10 -4.47 16.82 -20.36
C ILE A 10 -4.07 17.76 -19.23
N GLN A 11 -2.84 17.65 -18.75
CA GLN A 11 -2.34 18.41 -17.60
C GLN A 11 -0.93 18.94 -17.85
N ARG A 12 -0.67 20.15 -17.34
CA ARG A 12 0.66 20.76 -17.41
C ARG A 12 1.65 19.95 -16.57
N VAL A 13 2.82 19.71 -17.13
CA VAL A 13 4.00 19.23 -16.40
C VAL A 13 4.76 20.44 -15.88
N THR A 14 5.13 20.45 -14.59
CA THR A 14 5.94 21.54 -14.03
C THR A 14 7.37 21.47 -14.56
N SER A 15 8.17 22.53 -14.36
CA SER A 15 9.59 22.53 -14.75
C SER A 15 10.42 21.42 -14.10
N LYS A 16 9.95 20.89 -12.96
CA LYS A 16 10.58 19.76 -12.25
C LYS A 16 10.02 18.39 -12.66
N GLY A 17 9.21 18.32 -13.72
CA GLY A 17 8.61 17.06 -14.17
C GLY A 17 7.43 16.58 -13.31
N GLN A 18 6.87 17.43 -12.45
CA GLN A 18 5.77 17.02 -11.57
C GLN A 18 4.43 17.13 -12.29
N ILE A 19 3.50 16.24 -11.93
CA ILE A 19 2.12 16.25 -12.41
C ILE A 19 1.15 16.19 -11.21
N THR A 20 0.02 16.85 -11.34
CA THR A 20 -1.02 16.82 -10.30
C THR A 20 -2.00 15.69 -10.58
N LEU A 21 -2.08 14.70 -9.69
CA LEU A 21 -3.06 13.62 -9.82
C LEU A 21 -4.51 14.17 -9.76
N PRO A 22 -5.42 13.76 -10.65
CA PRO A 22 -6.78 14.26 -10.69
C PRO A 22 -7.56 14.05 -9.40
N ALA A 23 -8.37 15.05 -9.01
CA ALA A 23 -9.09 15.04 -7.75
C ALA A 23 -10.04 13.83 -7.60
N VAL A 24 -10.66 13.39 -8.69
CA VAL A 24 -11.54 12.21 -8.72
C VAL A 24 -10.77 10.95 -8.33
N TRP A 25 -9.59 10.75 -8.93
CA TRP A 25 -8.71 9.62 -8.61
C TRP A 25 -8.23 9.66 -7.16
N ARG A 26 -7.83 10.85 -6.66
CA ARG A 26 -7.39 11.01 -5.27
C ARG A 26 -8.50 10.68 -4.26
N LYS A 27 -9.73 11.10 -4.53
CA LYS A 27 -10.90 10.81 -3.67
C LYS A 27 -11.23 9.32 -3.63
N GLU A 28 -11.09 8.63 -4.77
CA GLU A 28 -11.37 7.20 -4.88
C GLU A 28 -10.38 6.36 -4.07
N PHE A 29 -9.07 6.65 -4.20
CA PHE A 29 -8.04 5.77 -3.62
C PHE A 29 -7.50 6.24 -2.27
N GLY A 30 -7.74 7.49 -1.87
CA GLY A 30 -7.43 7.98 -0.52
C GLY A 30 -5.98 7.77 -0.05
N THR A 31 -5.02 7.73 -0.97
CA THR A 31 -3.62 7.41 -0.69
C THR A 31 -2.69 8.60 -0.88
N ASP A 32 -1.74 8.75 0.04
CA ASP A 32 -0.62 9.70 -0.02
C ASP A 32 0.63 9.08 -0.69
N GLN A 33 0.59 7.77 -0.96
CA GLN A 33 1.65 7.01 -1.61
C GLN A 33 1.15 6.31 -2.87
N VAL A 34 1.96 6.37 -3.93
CA VAL A 34 1.68 5.73 -5.23
C VAL A 34 2.87 4.92 -5.70
N VAL A 35 2.59 3.87 -6.47
CA VAL A 35 3.61 3.14 -7.22
C VAL A 35 3.70 3.77 -8.60
N VAL A 36 4.93 4.07 -9.02
CA VAL A 36 5.22 4.64 -10.34
C VAL A 36 6.09 3.64 -11.10
N THR A 37 5.59 3.12 -12.22
CA THR A 37 6.31 2.18 -13.09
C THR A 37 6.49 2.78 -14.48
N ALA A 38 7.57 2.41 -15.15
CA ALA A 38 7.86 2.80 -16.52
C ALA A 38 7.85 1.58 -17.44
N LYS A 39 7.07 1.61 -18.52
CA LYS A 39 7.03 0.54 -19.53
C LYS A 39 6.73 1.11 -20.91
N GLY A 40 7.61 0.86 -21.88
CA GLY A 40 7.38 1.21 -23.30
C GLY A 40 7.09 2.70 -23.52
N GLY A 41 7.84 3.59 -22.86
CA GLY A 41 7.65 5.04 -22.96
C GLY A 41 6.43 5.59 -22.21
N LYS A 42 5.71 4.75 -21.46
CA LYS A 42 4.59 5.16 -20.61
C LYS A 42 5.00 5.11 -19.15
N VAL A 43 4.48 6.06 -18.38
CA VAL A 43 4.49 6.01 -16.92
C VAL A 43 3.11 5.58 -16.45
N GLU A 44 3.06 4.51 -15.68
CA GLU A 44 1.84 4.02 -15.05
C GLU A 44 1.89 4.35 -13.56
N ILE A 45 0.79 4.94 -13.05
CA ILE A 45 0.64 5.32 -11.66
C ILE A 45 -0.50 4.52 -11.08
N SER A 46 -0.21 3.76 -10.03
CA SER A 46 -1.20 2.98 -9.30
C SER A 46 -1.17 3.36 -7.82
N PRO A 47 -2.31 3.26 -7.11
CA PRO A 47 -2.31 3.48 -5.67
C PRO A 47 -1.44 2.41 -5.00
N VAL A 48 -0.69 2.75 -3.96
CA VAL A 48 -0.10 1.73 -3.11
C VAL A 48 -1.24 0.97 -2.46
N ARG A 49 -1.50 -0.24 -2.93
CA ARG A 49 -2.33 -1.18 -2.18
C ARG A 49 -1.52 -1.59 -0.97
N ARG A 50 -1.93 -1.16 0.23
CA ARG A 50 -1.46 -1.77 1.49
C ARG A 50 -2.10 -3.16 1.69
N SER A 51 -2.19 -3.95 0.63
CA SER A 51 -2.67 -5.34 0.66
C SER A 51 -1.43 -6.20 0.36
N ARG A 52 -0.95 -7.13 1.20
CA ARG A 52 -1.53 -7.90 2.30
C ARG A 52 -2.89 -8.56 2.04
N GLU A 53 -3.45 -8.47 0.83
CA GLU A 53 -4.69 -9.21 0.52
C GLU A 53 -4.50 -10.73 0.62
N ASN A 54 -3.25 -11.21 0.55
CA ASN A 54 -2.87 -12.61 0.79
C ASN A 54 -1.94 -12.81 2.00
N GLU A 55 -1.68 -11.79 2.81
CA GLU A 55 -0.81 -11.92 3.98
C GLU A 55 -1.61 -11.73 5.26
N TYR A 56 -1.79 -12.83 6.00
CA TYR A 56 -2.34 -12.79 7.33
C TYR A 56 -1.29 -12.25 8.29
N THR A 57 -1.59 -11.13 8.95
CA THR A 57 -0.71 -10.58 9.99
C THR A 57 -0.86 -11.42 11.25
N VAL A 58 0.04 -12.38 11.43
CA VAL A 58 0.09 -13.28 12.60
C VAL A 58 0.40 -12.51 13.90
N PHE A 59 1.21 -11.45 13.82
CA PHE A 59 1.60 -10.64 14.97
C PHE A 59 1.84 -9.18 14.55
N ASP A 60 1.21 -8.25 15.26
CA ASP A 60 1.42 -6.81 15.14
C ASP A 60 1.87 -6.27 16.50
N ALA A 61 3.11 -5.76 16.60
CA ALA A 61 3.65 -5.30 17.88
C ALA A 61 2.84 -4.15 18.52
N ILE A 62 2.22 -3.30 17.72
CA ILE A 62 1.41 -2.18 18.20
C ILE A 62 0.12 -2.73 18.82
N ARG A 63 -0.54 -3.67 18.12
CA ARG A 63 -1.79 -4.31 18.57
C ARG A 63 -1.56 -5.28 19.74
N ASP A 64 -0.52 -6.11 19.64
CA ASP A 64 -0.35 -7.33 20.42
C ASP A 64 0.72 -7.20 21.52
N ASN A 65 1.58 -6.17 21.49
CA ASN A 65 2.67 -6.01 22.47
C ASN A 65 3.04 -4.55 22.82
N LYS A 66 2.06 -3.64 22.83
CA LYS A 66 2.24 -2.23 23.26
C LYS A 66 3.39 -1.52 22.52
N GLY A 67 3.57 -1.83 21.24
CA GLY A 67 4.64 -1.29 20.40
C GLY A 67 6.03 -1.89 20.64
N LYS A 68 6.17 -2.89 21.51
CA LYS A 68 7.44 -3.58 21.74
C LYS A 68 7.57 -4.75 20.77
N GLY A 69 8.67 -4.82 20.03
CA GLY A 69 9.01 -6.00 19.25
C GLY A 69 9.21 -7.23 20.15
N ILE A 70 9.10 -8.41 19.56
CA ILE A 70 9.51 -9.67 20.21
C ILE A 70 10.59 -10.33 19.35
N MET A 71 11.49 -11.07 19.98
CA MET A 71 12.47 -11.85 19.23
C MET A 71 11.76 -13.03 18.54
N ALA A 72 12.19 -13.38 17.33
CA ALA A 72 11.61 -14.49 16.57
C ALA A 72 11.61 -15.82 17.37
N LYS A 73 12.69 -16.09 18.12
CA LYS A 73 12.80 -17.27 19.00
C LYS A 73 11.71 -17.34 20.08
N ASP A 74 11.23 -16.20 20.55
CA ASP A 74 10.24 -16.11 21.61
C ASP A 74 8.82 -16.22 21.01
N LEU A 75 8.62 -15.69 19.80
CA LEU A 75 7.39 -15.91 19.03
C LEU A 75 7.18 -17.40 18.74
N VAL A 76 8.20 -18.12 18.29
CA VAL A 76 8.13 -19.57 18.03
C VAL A 76 7.67 -20.34 19.27
N LYS A 77 8.25 -20.04 20.44
CA LYS A 77 7.83 -20.67 21.71
C LYS A 77 6.38 -20.39 22.11
N ILE A 78 5.85 -19.22 21.76
CA ILE A 78 4.46 -18.86 22.03
C ILE A 78 3.54 -19.67 21.11
N LEU A 79 3.87 -19.76 19.81
CA LEU A 79 3.10 -20.51 18.82
C LEU A 79 3.08 -22.02 19.13
N ASP A 80 4.22 -22.59 19.55
CA ASP A 80 4.32 -24.01 19.92
C ASP A 80 3.41 -24.39 21.10
N LYS A 81 3.10 -23.46 22.00
CA LYS A 81 2.20 -23.69 23.13
C LYS A 81 0.72 -23.68 22.74
N ILE A 82 0.36 -23.04 21.62
CA ILE A 82 -1.03 -22.92 21.16
C ILE A 82 -1.44 -24.16 20.35
N ASN A 83 -0.49 -24.81 19.68
CA ASN A 83 -0.71 -26.01 18.86
C ASN A 83 -0.63 -27.34 19.64
N ARG A 84 -0.76 -27.32 20.98
CA ARG A 84 -0.61 -28.49 21.84
C ARG A 84 -1.85 -28.76 22.69
#